data_AF-F3LEM8-F1
#
_entry.id   AF-F3LEM8-F1
#
_cell.length_a   1.000
_cell.length_b   1.000
_cell.length_c   1.000
_cell.angle_alpha   90.00
_cell.angle_beta   90.00
_cell.angle_gamma   90.00
#
_symmetry.space_group_name_H-M   'P 1'
#
loop_
_entity.id
_entity.type
_entity.pdbx_description
1 polymer ?
#
loop_
_entity_poly.entity_id
_entity_poly.type
_entity_poly.pdbx_seq_one_letter_code
_entity_poly.pdbx_strand_id
1 'polypeptide(L)' 'MKQETKEYFVAKPIVHKHVTYVVGSKLSLNEREAQFLLLAGKISTEKPQAKKGKDNV' A
#
# COMPACT_ATOMS: atom_id res chain seq x y z
N MET A 1 15.18 15.29 17.97
CA MET A 1 14.86 15.32 16.52
C MET A 1 13.47 14.72 16.34
N LYS A 2 12.49 15.48 15.85
CA LYS A 2 11.15 14.95 15.57
C LYS A 2 11.25 14.15 14.26
N GLN A 3 11.06 12.84 14.32
CA GLN A 3 11.01 12.01 13.11
C GLN A 3 9.71 12.32 12.38
N GLU A 4 9.79 12.81 11.14
CA GLU A 4 8.63 13.05 10.30
C GLU A 4 8.03 11.71 9.86
N THR A 5 6.77 11.49 10.21
CA THR A 5 6.01 10.31 9.79
C THR A 5 5.33 10.61 8.45
N LYS A 6 5.45 9.68 7.49
CA LYS A 6 4.77 9.74 6.19
C LYS A 6 3.64 8.71 6.14
N GLU A 7 2.61 8.99 5.35
CA GLU A 7 1.51 8.05 5.12
C GLU A 7 1.85 7.04 4.02
N TYR A 8 1.60 5.77 4.28
CA TYR A 8 1.75 4.65 3.33
C TYR A 8 0.48 3.80 3.33
N PHE A 9 0.26 3.05 2.26
CA PHE A 9 -0.89 2.16 2.11
C PHE A 9 -0.47 0.69 2.18
N VAL A 10 -1.27 -0.17 2.80
CA VAL A 10 -0.96 -1.60 2.90
C VAL A 10 -1.12 -2.29 1.55
N ALA A 11 -0.12 -3.06 1.13
CA ALA A 11 -0.14 -3.88 -0.07
C ALA A 11 -0.46 -5.34 0.29
N LYS A 12 -1.45 -5.93 -0.38
CA LYS A 12 -1.79 -7.36 -0.24
C LYS A 12 -1.65 -8.06 -1.60
N PRO A 13 -0.93 -9.19 -1.66
CA PRO A 13 -0.88 -9.98 -2.89
C PRO A 13 -2.26 -10.58 -3.17
N ILE A 14 -2.75 -10.45 -4.39
CA ILE A 14 -3.89 -11.22 -4.88
C ILE A 14 -3.33 -12.50 -5.50
N VAL A 15 -3.39 -13.59 -4.73
CA VAL A 15 -2.85 -14.91 -5.07
C VAL A 15 -3.34 -15.40 -6.44
N HIS A 16 -4.60 -15.10 -6.78
CA HIS A 16 -5.20 -15.56 -8.03
C HIS A 16 -4.72 -14.82 -9.30
N LYS A 17 -4.15 -13.62 -9.17
CA LYS A 17 -3.78 -12.78 -10.33
C LYS A 17 -2.29 -12.47 -10.41
N HIS A 18 -1.47 -12.88 -9.44
CA HIS A 18 -0.08 -12.42 -9.31
C HIS A 18 0.05 -10.88 -9.34
N VAL A 19 -0.97 -10.16 -8.86
CA VAL A 19 -0.98 -8.70 -8.79
C VAL A 19 -1.01 -8.28 -7.32
N THR A 20 -0.17 -7.32 -6.96
CA THR A 20 -0.19 -6.68 -5.64
C THR A 20 -1.27 -5.60 -5.63
N TYR A 21 -2.25 -5.75 -4.75
CA TYR A 21 -3.34 -4.79 -4.59
C TYR A 21 -3.10 -3.91 -3.37
N VAL A 22 -3.12 -2.60 -3.59
CA VAL A 22 -3.00 -1.62 -2.52
C VAL A 22 -4.36 -1.43 -1.86
N VAL A 23 -4.46 -1.81 -0.59
CA VAL A 23 -5.66 -1.75 0.24
C VAL A 23 -5.79 -0.34 0.83
N GLY A 24 -7.03 0.09 1.09
CA GLY A 24 -7.34 1.40 1.69
C GLY A 24 -6.79 1.65 3.09
N SER A 25 -6.18 0.65 3.74
CA SER A 25 -5.60 0.79 5.07
C SER A 25 -4.33 1.63 5.03
N LYS A 26 -4.34 2.76 5.73
CA LYS A 26 -3.20 3.68 5.86
C LYS A 26 -2.36 3.35 7.10
N LEU A 27 -1.06 3.53 6.99
CA LEU A 27 -0.08 3.44 8.06
C LEU A 27 0.78 4.71 8.07
N SER A 28 0.99 5.29 9.25
CA SER A 28 1.94 6.39 9.44
C SER A 28 3.25 5.80 9.94
N LEU A 29 4.30 5.88 9.14
CA LEU A 29 5.60 5.29 9.43
C LEU A 29 6.70 6.32 9.26
N ASN A 30 7.80 6.14 9.98
CA ASN A 30 9.03 6.86 9.66
C ASN A 30 9.68 6.26 8.39
N GLU A 31 10.59 6.99 7.75
CA GLU A 31 11.20 6.54 6.50
C GLU A 31 11.99 5.23 6.63
N ARG A 32 12.62 5.00 7.79
CA ARG A 32 13.46 3.81 8.02
C ARG A 32 12.62 2.54 8.11
N GLU A 33 11.50 2.59 8.82
CA GLU A 33 10.52 1.51 8.90
C GLU A 33 9.85 1.27 7.54
N ALA A 34 9.49 2.36 6.85
CA ALA A 34 8.85 2.29 5.56
C ALA A 34 9.75 1.68 4.47
N GLN A 35 11.05 1.97 4.46
CA GLN A 35 11.99 1.39 3.49
C GLN A 35 11.98 -0.13 3.50
N PHE A 36 12.04 -0.74 4.69
CA PHE A 36 12.00 -2.19 4.82
C PHE A 36 10.68 -2.78 4.30
N LEU A 37 9.55 -2.15 4.65
CA LEU A 37 8.22 -2.62 4.28
C LEU A 37 7.90 -2.41 2.78
N LEU A 38 8.44 -1.35 2.17
CA LEU A 38 8.37 -1.11 0.73
C LEU A 38 9.15 -2.17 -0.04
N LEU A 39 10.39 -2.46 0.38
CA LEU A 39 11.22 -3.51 -0.24
C LEU A 39 10.58 -4.90 -0.12
N ALA A 40 9.91 -5.18 1.00
CA ALA A 40 9.18 -6.42 1.21
C ALA A 40 7.82 -6.49 0.47
N GLY A 41 7.42 -5.43 -0.23
CA GLY A 41 6.14 -5.35 -0.94
C GLY A 41 4.92 -5.41 -0.02
N LYS A 42 5.07 -5.03 1.27
CA LYS A 42 4.00 -5.04 2.28
C LYS A 42 3.22 -3.74 2.33
N ILE A 43 3.82 -2.64 1.87
CA ILE A 43 3.19 -1.33 1.74
C ILE A 43 3.52 -0.71 0.38
N SER A 44 2.78 0.31 -0.01
CA SER A 44 2.99 1.12 -1.21
C SER A 44 2.71 2.58 -0.92
N THR A 45 3.36 3.47 -1.66
CA THR A 45 3.02 4.90 -1.70
C THR A 45 1.90 5.19 -2.70
N GLU A 46 1.54 4.22 -3.54
CA GLU A 46 0.44 4.35 -4.49
C GLU A 46 -0.91 4.40 -3.78
N LYS A 47 -1.85 5.14 -4.37
CA LYS A 47 -3.21 5.19 -3.83
C LYS A 47 -3.88 3.81 -3.93
N PRO A 48 -4.79 3.48 -3.00
CA PRO A 48 -5.56 2.26 -3.08
C PRO A 48 -6.28 2.19 -4.41
N GLN A 49 -6.09 1.10 -5.16
CA GLN A 49 -6.84 0.90 -6.38
C GLN A 49 -8.28 0.60 -5.97
N ALA A 50 -9.24 1.50 -6.19
CA ALA A 50 -10.64 1.08 -6.06
C ALA A 50 -10.84 -0.12 -6.99
N LYS A 51 -11.48 -1.21 -6.52
CA LYS A 51 -12.03 -2.19 -7.47
C LYS A 51 -12.91 -1.35 -8.40
N LYS A 52 -12.46 -1.09 -9.63
CA LYS A 52 -13.37 -0.76 -10.71
C LYS A 52 -14.26 -1.99 -10.81
N GLY A 53 -15.39 -1.98 -10.09
CA GLY A 53 -16.56 -2.67 -10.57
C GLY A 53 -16.68 -2.23 -12.01
N LYS A 54 -16.65 -3.19 -12.92
CA LYS A 54 -16.98 -2.90 -14.30
C LYS A 54 -18.27 -2.09 -14.26
N ASP A 55 -18.24 -0.85 -14.74
CA ASP A 55 -19.44 -0.17 -15.20
C ASP A 55 -20.02 -1.09 -16.29
N ASN A 56 -20.86 -2.01 -15.85
CA ASN A 56 -21.65 -2.93 -16.65
C ASN A 56 -23.11 -2.66 -16.28
N VAL A 57 -23.53 -1.40 -16.44
CA VAL A 57 -24.92 -1.00 -16.72
C VAL A 57 -24.86 0.19 -17.65
#